data_AF-A0A3M1ANG7-F1
#
_entry.id   AF-A0A3M1ANG7-F1
#
_cell.length_a   1.000
_cell.length_b   1.000
_cell.length_c   1.000
_cell.angle_alpha   90.00
_cell.angle_beta   90.00
_cell.angle_gamma   90.00
#
_symmetry.space_group_name_H-M   'P 1'
#
loop_
_entity.id
_entity.type
_entity.pdbx_description
1 polymer ?
#
loop_
_entity_poly.entity_id
_entity_poly.type
_entity_poly.pdbx_seq_one_letter_code
_entity_poly.pdbx_strand_id
1 'polypeptide(L)'
;MSTCKPEYEIVYCREDTIAATYLRCDPDNGIVPVPPSEEPKWLRWLKLKSSKAKLGLVHHKRSGSFVLGYWHLPPSRFRVGVLQELETIPPERVNDIWPFPPSITPERLLNRLQPVDQWLEKMVREKALLKDRERIWQEEEAAERKDLAAYLRKKNKPMTARLVEDYSLPHMSKREMEDRDLDPVIS
;
A
#
# COMPACT_ATOMS: atom_id res chain seq x y z
N MET A 1 15.16 -2.33 -33.78
CA MET A 1 14.48 -2.19 -32.48
C MET A 1 15.12 -1.03 -31.75
N SER A 2 14.48 0.14 -31.79
CA SER A 2 15.05 1.38 -31.23
C SER A 2 14.88 1.34 -29.71
N THR A 3 15.98 1.43 -28.97
CA THR A 3 15.97 1.55 -27.53
C THR A 3 15.44 2.94 -27.18
N CYS A 4 14.15 3.02 -26.81
CA CYS A 4 13.55 4.20 -26.21
C CYS A 4 14.30 4.52 -24.91
N LYS A 5 15.34 5.34 -24.98
CA LYS A 5 15.87 6.02 -23.80
C LYS A 5 14.79 6.98 -23.31
N PRO A 6 14.37 6.91 -22.05
CA PRO A 6 13.52 7.96 -21.51
C PRO A 6 14.37 9.24 -21.39
N GLU A 7 14.08 10.23 -22.23
CA GLU A 7 14.68 11.56 -22.18
C GLU A 7 14.02 12.34 -21.03
N TYR A 8 14.46 12.05 -19.80
CA TYR A 8 14.24 12.97 -18.69
C TYR A 8 15.21 14.14 -18.85
N GLU A 9 14.71 15.34 -19.09
CA GLU A 9 15.52 16.55 -19.11
C GLU A 9 15.80 16.95 -17.65
N ILE A 10 16.85 16.41 -17.03
CA ILE A 10 17.30 16.85 -15.70
C ILE A 10 18.13 18.11 -15.90
N VAL A 11 17.50 19.28 -15.76
CA VAL A 11 18.16 20.58 -15.90
C VAL A 11 18.42 21.20 -14.52
N TYR A 12 19.64 21.73 -14.40
CA TYR A 12 20.29 22.26 -13.22
C TYR A 12 19.53 23.44 -12.57
N CYS A 13 19.48 23.46 -11.24
CA CYS A 13 19.35 24.71 -10.50
C CYS A 13 20.66 24.93 -9.72
N ARG A 14 21.38 26.00 -10.05
CA ARG A 14 22.44 26.54 -9.20
C ARG A 14 21.79 27.29 -8.03
N GLU A 15 22.47 27.22 -6.89
CA GLU A 15 22.26 27.93 -5.62
C GLU A 15 21.58 27.13 -4.49
N ASP A 16 22.21 27.27 -3.33
CA ASP A 16 22.21 26.42 -2.14
C ASP A 16 20.94 26.50 -1.28
N THR A 17 19.76 26.60 -1.90
CA THR A 17 18.48 26.78 -1.21
C THR A 17 17.42 25.73 -1.57
N ILE A 18 17.83 24.57 -2.11
CA ILE A 18 16.91 23.51 -2.53
C ILE A 18 16.80 22.44 -1.46
N ALA A 19 16.25 22.84 -0.31
CA ALA A 19 15.48 21.92 0.51
C ALA A 19 14.04 21.97 -0.02
N ALA A 20 13.58 20.87 -0.61
CA ALA A 20 12.17 20.62 -0.92
C ALA A 20 11.48 21.56 -1.94
N THR A 21 11.80 21.47 -3.24
CA THR A 21 11.10 22.28 -4.26
C THR A 21 10.22 21.42 -5.17
N TYR A 22 8.95 21.80 -5.28
CA TYR A 22 8.06 21.41 -6.38
C TYR A 22 8.62 22.07 -7.64
N LEU A 23 8.92 21.29 -8.67
CA LEU A 23 9.63 21.75 -9.86
C LEU A 23 8.67 21.73 -11.05
N ARG A 24 8.51 22.86 -11.75
CA ARG A 24 7.69 22.97 -12.96
C ARG A 24 8.60 23.07 -14.18
N CYS A 25 8.22 22.42 -15.27
CA CYS A 25 8.89 22.64 -16.56
C CYS A 25 8.30 23.91 -17.21
N ASP A 26 9.15 24.90 -17.40
CA ASP A 26 8.91 26.13 -18.16
C ASP A 26 9.54 25.97 -19.56
N PRO A 27 8.80 26.20 -20.65
CA PRO A 27 9.31 25.99 -22.01
C PRO A 27 10.54 26.84 -22.35
N ASP A 28 10.62 28.04 -21.78
CA ASP A 28 11.66 29.03 -22.09
C ASP A 28 12.81 28.99 -21.08
N ASN A 29 12.52 28.59 -19.84
CA ASN A 29 13.47 28.66 -18.72
C ASN A 29 13.89 27.29 -18.16
N GLY A 30 13.40 26.19 -18.73
CA GLY A 30 13.69 24.84 -18.26
C GLY A 30 12.96 24.52 -16.96
N ILE A 31 13.57 23.75 -16.05
CA ILE A 31 12.91 23.40 -14.79
C ILE A 31 13.06 24.55 -13.79
N VAL A 32 11.93 25.15 -13.39
CA VAL A 32 11.89 26.26 -12.45
C VAL A 32 11.37 25.82 -11.08
N PRO A 33 11.96 26.32 -9.98
CA PRO A 33 11.43 26.13 -8.65
C PRO A 33 10.08 26.84 -8.54
N VAL A 34 9.05 26.11 -8.13
CA VAL A 34 7.74 26.69 -7.86
C VAL A 34 7.72 27.15 -6.40
N PRO A 35 7.25 28.37 -6.11
CA PRO A 35 7.18 28.86 -4.75
C PRO A 35 6.31 27.96 -3.87
N PRO A 36 6.61 27.82 -2.57
CA PRO A 36 5.83 26.99 -1.64
C PRO A 36 4.34 27.35 -1.55
N SER A 37 3.95 28.57 -1.94
CA SER A 37 2.57 29.04 -2.03
C SER A 37 1.77 28.36 -3.15
N GLU A 38 2.45 27.89 -4.19
CA GLU A 38 1.86 27.21 -5.35
C GLU A 38 2.03 25.69 -5.28
N GLU A 39 2.64 25.18 -4.21
CA GLU A 39 2.81 23.74 -4.01
C GLU A 39 1.47 23.06 -3.65
N PRO A 40 1.11 21.94 -4.30
CA PRO A 40 -0.10 21.21 -3.95
C PRO A 40 -0.15 20.80 -2.47
N LYS A 41 -1.31 20.98 -1.82
CA LYS A 41 -1.50 20.73 -0.39
C LYS A 41 -1.12 19.29 0.02
N TRP A 42 -1.43 18.31 -0.84
CA TRP A 42 -1.09 16.90 -0.61
C TRP A 42 0.42 16.66 -0.61
N LEU A 43 1.17 17.35 -1.48
CA LEU A 43 2.63 17.22 -1.56
C LEU A 43 3.28 17.83 -0.33
N ARG A 44 2.79 18.99 0.09
CA ARG A 44 3.21 19.63 1.35
C ARG A 44 2.94 18.73 2.55
N TRP A 45 1.77 18.10 2.61
CA TRP A 45 1.43 17.14 3.65
C TRP A 45 2.38 15.93 3.64
N LEU A 46 2.68 15.35 2.46
CA LEU A 46 3.61 14.24 2.33
C LEU A 46 5.02 14.61 2.79
N LYS A 47 5.52 15.79 2.41
CA LYS A 47 6.81 16.30 2.87
C LYS A 47 6.87 16.48 4.38
N LEU A 48 5.78 16.95 5.01
CA LEU A 48 5.70 17.07 6.47
C LEU A 48 5.69 15.71 7.18
N LYS A 49 5.07 14.69 6.57
CA LYS A 49 4.95 13.34 7.15
C LYS A 49 6.15 12.45 6.88
N SER A 50 6.79 12.62 5.73
CA SER A 50 8.06 11.97 5.46
C SER A 50 9.14 12.76 6.19
N SER A 51 9.87 12.15 7.10
CA SER A 51 11.10 12.74 7.69
C SER A 51 12.22 12.99 6.65
N LYS A 52 11.91 12.79 5.37
CA LYS A 52 12.80 12.75 4.23
C LYS A 52 12.63 14.02 3.39
N ALA A 53 13.50 15.00 3.63
CA ALA A 53 13.53 16.30 2.92
C ALA A 53 13.80 16.23 1.40
N LYS A 54 13.88 15.03 0.81
CA LYS A 54 14.29 14.79 -0.57
C LYS A 54 13.14 14.37 -1.50
N LEU A 55 11.89 14.50 -1.06
CA LEU A 55 10.72 14.33 -1.93
C LEU A 55 10.64 15.48 -2.95
N GLY A 56 10.41 15.13 -4.21
CA GLY A 56 10.23 16.09 -5.30
C GLY A 56 9.13 15.64 -6.26
N LEU A 57 8.54 16.63 -6.95
CA LEU A 57 7.65 16.39 -8.07
C LEU A 57 8.30 16.96 -9.32
N VAL A 58 8.35 16.16 -10.40
CA VAL A 58 8.96 16.53 -11.67
C VAL A 58 7.91 16.43 -12.77
N HIS A 59 7.90 17.39 -13.70
CA HIS A 59 7.04 17.32 -14.89
C HIS A 59 7.75 16.60 -16.03
N HIS A 60 7.16 15.52 -16.51
CA HIS A 60 7.70 14.71 -17.60
C HIS A 60 7.26 15.29 -18.96
N LYS A 61 8.18 16.00 -19.63
CA LYS A 61 7.93 16.76 -20.86
C LYS A 61 7.23 15.96 -21.97
N ARG A 62 7.62 14.69 -22.16
CA ARG A 62 7.10 13.85 -23.25
C ARG A 62 5.67 13.38 -23.02
N SER A 63 5.31 13.03 -21.79
CA SER A 63 3.96 12.54 -21.48
C SER A 63 3.04 13.61 -20.91
N GLY A 64 3.58 14.77 -20.55
CA GLY A 64 2.87 15.83 -19.84
C GLY A 64 2.49 15.46 -18.40
N SER A 65 2.87 14.28 -17.92
CA SER A 65 2.53 13.78 -16.58
C SER A 65 3.48 14.32 -15.53
N PHE A 66 3.06 14.32 -14.28
CA PHE A 66 3.91 14.60 -13.12
C PHE A 66 4.41 13.30 -12.50
N VAL A 67 5.68 13.26 -12.10
CA VAL A 67 6.31 12.11 -11.45
C VAL A 67 6.68 12.51 -10.04
N LEU A 68 6.05 11.86 -9.06
CA LEU A 68 6.46 11.95 -7.67
C LEU A 68 7.64 11.02 -7.47
N GLY A 69 8.71 11.54 -6.89
CA GLY A 69 9.90 10.75 -6.63
C GLY A 69 10.68 11.16 -5.40
N TYR A 70 11.60 10.28 -5.02
CA TYR A 70 12.57 10.50 -3.97
C TYR A 70 13.95 10.74 -4.58
N TRP A 71 14.56 11.89 -4.29
CA TRP A 71 15.91 12.16 -4.73
C TRP A 71 16.92 11.39 -3.87
N HIS A 72 17.61 10.42 -4.47
CA HIS A 72 18.80 9.84 -3.83
C HIS A 72 19.94 10.84 -3.90
N LEU A 73 20.17 11.38 -5.11
CA LEU A 73 21.12 12.44 -5.42
C LEU A 73 20.34 13.62 -6.00
N PRO A 74 20.12 14.71 -5.24
CA PRO A 74 19.38 15.86 -5.74
C PRO A 74 20.25 16.65 -6.74
N PRO A 75 19.65 17.23 -7.80
CA PRO A 75 20.38 18.00 -8.80
C PRO A 75 21.00 19.30 -8.25
N SER A 76 20.59 19.73 -7.05
CA SER A 76 21.23 20.87 -6.35
C SER A 76 22.65 20.58 -5.87
N ARG A 77 23.01 19.30 -5.68
CA ARG A 77 24.34 18.88 -5.19
C ARG A 77 25.17 18.13 -6.22
N PHE A 78 24.53 17.56 -7.25
CA PHE A 78 25.17 16.68 -8.22
C PHE A 78 24.85 17.12 -9.65
N ARG A 79 25.81 16.98 -10.58
CA ARG A 79 25.60 17.30 -12.01
C ARG A 79 24.47 16.50 -12.64
N VAL A 80 24.26 15.27 -12.16
CA VAL A 80 23.17 14.40 -12.60
C VAL A 80 22.38 14.02 -11.35
N GLY A 81 21.10 14.37 -11.34
CA GLY A 81 20.18 13.94 -10.30
C GLY A 81 19.80 12.47 -10.46
N VAL A 82 19.64 11.75 -9.35
CA VAL A 82 19.07 10.39 -9.34
C VAL A 82 17.77 10.44 -8.57
N LEU A 83 16.67 10.34 -9.31
CA LEU A 83 15.31 10.27 -8.80
C LEU A 83 14.85 8.81 -8.80
N GLN A 84 14.39 8.32 -7.66
CA GLN A 84 13.57 7.12 -7.62
C GLN A 84 12.11 7.52 -7.83
N GLU A 85 11.53 7.06 -8.92
CA GLU A 85 10.10 7.24 -9.17
C GLU A 85 9.27 6.46 -8.14
N LEU A 86 8.26 7.12 -7.60
CA LEU A 86 7.33 6.54 -6.65
C LEU A 86 5.97 6.32 -7.29
N GLU A 87 5.46 7.36 -7.97
CA GLU A 87 4.19 7.31 -8.67
C GLU A 87 4.12 8.35 -9.78
N THR A 88 3.30 8.06 -10.79
CA THR A 88 2.99 9.00 -11.88
C THR A 88 1.57 9.54 -11.72
N ILE A 89 1.42 10.85 -11.87
CA ILE A 89 0.20 11.62 -11.70
C ILE A 89 -0.13 12.27 -13.05
N PRO A 90 -1.34 12.07 -13.58
CA PRO A 90 -1.74 12.77 -14.79
C PRO A 90 -1.98 14.26 -14.51
N PRO A 91 -1.73 15.16 -15.48
CA PRO A 91 -1.69 16.61 -15.25
C PRO A 91 -3.00 17.18 -14.69
N GLU A 92 -4.14 16.63 -15.09
CA GLU A 92 -5.47 17.06 -14.63
C GLU A 92 -5.73 16.78 -13.15
N ARG A 93 -4.94 15.89 -12.52
CA ARG A 93 -5.13 15.48 -11.12
C ARG A 93 -4.13 16.10 -10.16
N VAL A 94 -3.08 16.77 -10.63
CA VAL A 94 -1.98 17.26 -9.77
C VAL A 94 -2.46 18.20 -8.65
N ASN A 95 -3.58 18.90 -8.87
CA ASN A 95 -4.17 19.85 -7.93
C ASN A 95 -5.33 19.26 -7.10
N ASP A 96 -5.64 17.98 -7.25
CA ASP A 96 -6.64 17.29 -6.45
C ASP A 96 -6.24 17.29 -4.96
N ILE A 97 -7.21 17.08 -4.06
CA ILE A 97 -6.93 16.83 -2.64
C ILE A 97 -6.01 15.61 -2.49
N TRP A 98 -6.20 14.60 -3.34
CA TRP A 98 -5.36 13.42 -3.44
C TRP A 98 -5.28 12.95 -4.90
N PRO A 99 -4.12 13.10 -5.57
CA PRO A 99 -4.01 12.88 -7.02
C PRO A 99 -3.93 11.40 -7.41
N PHE A 100 -3.86 10.49 -6.44
CA PHE A 100 -3.65 9.06 -6.68
C PHE A 100 -4.98 8.29 -6.71
N PRO A 101 -5.03 7.11 -7.36
CA PRO A 101 -6.18 6.22 -7.27
C PRO A 101 -6.45 5.77 -5.83
N PRO A 102 -7.69 5.35 -5.50
CA PRO A 102 -8.07 4.92 -4.15
C PRO A 102 -7.23 3.77 -3.57
N SER A 103 -6.63 2.96 -4.45
CA SER A 103 -5.73 1.86 -4.07
C SER A 103 -4.39 2.31 -3.48
N ILE A 104 -4.01 3.58 -3.70
CA ILE A 104 -2.79 4.20 -3.17
C ILE A 104 -3.19 5.12 -2.03
N THR A 105 -3.17 4.57 -0.82
CA THR A 105 -3.41 5.37 0.39
C THR A 105 -2.16 6.18 0.75
N PRO A 106 -2.30 7.27 1.52
CA PRO A 106 -1.16 8.03 2.01
C PRO A 106 -0.13 7.18 2.77
N GLU A 107 -0.58 6.22 3.57
CA GLU A 107 0.28 5.31 4.33
C GLU A 107 1.07 4.40 3.40
N ARG A 108 0.44 3.88 2.35
CA ARG A 108 1.12 3.05 1.33
C ARG A 108 2.23 3.82 0.65
N LEU A 109 1.99 5.09 0.31
CA LEU A 109 2.99 5.93 -0.34
C LEU A 109 4.14 6.29 0.61
N LEU A 110 3.83 6.60 1.87
CA LEU A 110 4.84 6.81 2.92
C LEU A 110 5.69 5.57 3.19
N ASN A 111 5.10 4.37 3.13
CA ASN A 111 5.85 3.12 3.29
C ASN A 111 6.90 2.93 2.18
N ARG A 112 6.62 3.35 0.93
CA ARG A 112 7.58 3.28 -0.18
C ARG A 112 8.78 4.21 0.00
N LEU A 113 8.65 5.20 0.87
CA LEU A 113 9.71 6.12 1.22
C LEU A 113 10.61 5.58 2.33
N GLN A 114 10.29 4.48 3.00
CA GLN A 114 11.15 3.94 4.05
C GLN A 114 12.37 3.21 3.45
N PRO A 115 13.51 3.16 4.16
CA PRO A 115 14.62 2.26 3.78
C PRO A 115 14.10 0.84 3.59
N VAL A 116 14.60 0.17 2.55
CA VAL A 116 14.15 -1.17 2.14
C VAL A 116 14.16 -2.16 3.31
N ASP A 117 15.17 -2.07 4.18
CA ASP A 117 15.33 -2.96 5.34
C ASP A 117 14.20 -2.78 6.37
N GLN A 118 13.81 -1.53 6.67
CA GLN A 118 12.73 -1.23 7.61
C GLN A 118 11.36 -1.65 7.06
N TRP A 119 11.19 -1.56 5.74
CA TRP A 119 9.96 -1.99 5.07
C TRP A 119 9.86 -3.52 5.02
N LEU A 120 10.95 -4.22 4.73
CA LEU A 120 11.04 -5.67 4.80
C LEU A 120 10.76 -6.18 6.21
N GLU A 121 11.36 -5.59 7.24
CA GLU A 121 11.08 -5.94 8.64
C GLU A 121 9.61 -5.74 8.99
N LYS A 122 9.01 -4.63 8.58
CA LYS A 122 7.58 -4.36 8.81
C LYS A 122 6.69 -5.38 8.09
N MET A 123 6.97 -5.70 6.83
CA MET A 123 6.22 -6.70 6.07
C MET A 123 6.36 -8.12 6.63
N VAL A 124 7.57 -8.50 7.08
CA VAL A 124 7.82 -9.78 7.74
C VAL A 124 7.03 -9.85 9.04
N ARG A 125 7.03 -8.77 9.83
CA ARG A 125 6.24 -8.67 11.07
C ARG A 125 4.74 -8.73 10.81
N GLU A 126 4.24 -8.03 9.81
CA GLU A 126 2.82 -8.09 9.41
C GLU A 126 2.41 -9.50 8.95
N LYS A 127 3.26 -10.18 8.17
CA LYS A 127 3.02 -11.58 7.79
C LYS A 127 3.04 -12.53 8.98
N ALA A 128 3.95 -12.32 9.94
CA ALA A 128 3.99 -13.12 11.17
C ALA A 128 2.70 -12.92 11.99
N LEU A 129 2.25 -11.68 12.15
CA LEU A 129 0.99 -11.36 12.84
C LEU A 129 -0.23 -11.96 12.13
N LEU A 130 -0.25 -11.97 10.79
CA LEU A 130 -1.33 -12.62 10.03
C LEU A 130 -1.33 -14.13 10.25
N LYS A 131 -0.16 -14.79 10.25
CA LYS A 131 -0.04 -16.22 10.57
C LYS A 131 -0.47 -16.53 12.00
N ASP A 132 -0.11 -15.69 12.96
CA ASP A 132 -0.52 -15.87 14.35
C ASP A 132 -2.04 -15.73 14.49
N ARG A 133 -2.65 -14.75 13.81
CA ARG A 133 -4.12 -14.60 13.77
C ARG A 133 -4.80 -15.80 13.11
N GLU A 134 -4.26 -16.29 12.01
CA GLU A 134 -4.79 -17.46 11.32
C GLU A 134 -4.70 -18.72 12.20
N ARG A 135 -3.59 -18.89 12.93
CA ARG A 135 -3.44 -19.98 13.91
C ARG A 135 -4.46 -19.85 15.05
N ILE A 136 -4.61 -18.67 15.64
CA ILE A 136 -5.60 -18.42 16.71
C ILE A 136 -7.00 -18.74 16.19
N TRP A 137 -7.34 -18.29 14.98
CA TRP A 137 -8.63 -18.57 14.37
C TRP A 137 -8.87 -20.07 14.16
N GLN A 138 -7.85 -20.82 13.70
CA GLN A 138 -7.94 -22.28 13.57
C GLN A 138 -8.10 -22.99 14.93
N GLU A 139 -7.42 -22.51 15.98
CA GLU A 139 -7.54 -23.04 17.34
C GLU A 139 -8.94 -22.78 17.92
N GLU A 140 -9.48 -21.57 17.73
CA GLU A 140 -10.84 -21.19 18.10
C GLU A 140 -11.87 -22.05 17.33
N GLU A 141 -11.72 -22.19 16.02
CA GLU A 141 -12.61 -23.00 15.18
C GLU A 141 -12.62 -24.48 15.64
N ALA A 142 -11.45 -25.03 15.94
CA ALA A 142 -11.32 -26.41 16.42
C ALA A 142 -11.95 -26.59 17.80
N ALA A 143 -11.82 -25.61 18.69
CA ALA A 143 -12.45 -25.63 20.01
C ALA A 143 -13.99 -25.57 19.89
N GLU A 144 -14.51 -24.67 19.06
CA GLU A 144 -15.94 -24.54 18.81
C GLU A 144 -16.54 -25.81 18.18
N ARG A 145 -15.83 -26.44 17.25
CA ARG A 145 -16.25 -27.73 16.66
C ARG A 145 -16.32 -28.85 17.69
N LYS A 146 -15.35 -28.94 18.61
CA LYS A 146 -15.39 -29.92 19.71
C LYS A 146 -16.59 -29.70 20.62
N ASP A 147 -16.86 -28.45 20.97
CA ASP A 147 -18.01 -28.07 21.80
C ASP A 147 -19.34 -28.36 21.09
N LEU A 148 -19.42 -28.13 19.78
CA LEU A 148 -20.58 -28.46 18.96
C LEU A 148 -20.79 -29.99 18.85
N ALA A 149 -19.72 -30.76 18.62
CA ALA A 149 -19.79 -32.21 18.56
C ALA A 149 -20.22 -32.80 19.91
N ALA A 150 -19.69 -32.28 21.03
CA ALA A 150 -20.12 -32.67 22.38
C ALA A 150 -21.61 -32.35 22.62
N TYR A 151 -22.07 -31.19 22.15
CA TYR A 151 -23.48 -30.83 22.21
C TYR A 151 -24.37 -31.77 21.39
N LEU A 152 -24.01 -32.07 20.15
CA LEU A 152 -24.76 -32.97 19.26
C LEU A 152 -24.83 -34.40 19.81
N ARG A 153 -23.75 -34.90 20.43
CA ARG A 153 -23.77 -36.18 21.16
C ARG A 153 -24.77 -36.17 22.30
N LYS A 154 -24.83 -35.10 23.10
CA LYS A 154 -25.83 -34.94 24.18
C LYS A 154 -27.27 -34.90 23.64
N LYS A 155 -27.47 -34.47 22.40
CA LYS A 155 -28.75 -34.45 21.69
C LYS A 155 -29.04 -35.75 20.90
N ASN A 156 -28.29 -36.82 21.12
CA ASN A 156 -28.43 -38.10 20.41
C ASN A 156 -28.24 -38.03 18.88
N LYS A 157 -27.42 -37.10 18.38
CA LYS A 157 -27.02 -37.00 16.95
C LYS A 157 -25.54 -37.39 16.73
N PRO A 158 -25.12 -38.66 16.94
CA PRO A 158 -23.71 -39.05 16.94
C PRO A 158 -23.05 -39.03 15.55
N MET A 159 -23.80 -39.31 14.48
CA MET A 159 -23.27 -39.25 13.10
C MET A 159 -22.94 -37.82 12.70
N THR A 160 -23.83 -36.86 12.99
CA THR A 160 -23.58 -35.44 12.73
C THR A 160 -22.41 -34.91 13.57
N ALA A 161 -22.28 -35.33 14.83
CA ALA A 161 -21.14 -34.98 15.67
C ALA A 161 -19.80 -35.44 15.05
N ARG A 162 -19.75 -36.64 14.49
CA ARG A 162 -18.56 -37.17 13.81
C ARG A 162 -18.20 -36.38 12.55
N LEU A 163 -19.21 -36.00 11.75
CA LEU A 163 -19.00 -35.18 10.55
C LEU A 163 -18.47 -33.77 10.87
N VAL A 164 -18.83 -33.21 12.03
CA VAL A 164 -18.27 -31.93 12.52
C VAL A 164 -16.79 -32.08 12.91
N GLU A 165 -16.43 -33.17 13.58
CA GLU A 165 -15.04 -33.46 14.01
C GLU A 165 -14.12 -33.77 12.84
N ASP A 166 -14.60 -34.48 11.83
CA ASP A 166 -13.84 -34.87 10.64
C ASP A 166 -13.77 -33.74 9.59
N TYR A 167 -14.15 -32.51 9.94
CA TYR A 167 -14.19 -31.34 9.04
C TYR A 167 -15.03 -31.53 7.76
N SER A 168 -15.93 -32.53 7.76
CA SER A 168 -16.77 -32.87 6.61
C SER A 168 -17.96 -31.92 6.47
N LEU A 169 -18.29 -31.17 7.53
CA LEU A 169 -19.25 -30.09 7.50
C LEU A 169 -18.55 -28.71 7.52
N PRO A 170 -19.11 -27.70 6.81
CA PRO A 170 -18.66 -26.32 6.93
C PRO A 170 -18.74 -25.86 8.38
N HIS A 171 -17.96 -24.85 8.75
CA HIS A 171 -18.02 -24.27 10.10
C HIS A 171 -19.39 -23.62 10.32
N MET A 172 -20.03 -23.95 11.44
CA MET A 172 -21.37 -23.44 11.79
C MET A 172 -21.49 -23.31 13.30
N SER A 173 -22.23 -22.30 13.76
CA SER A 173 -22.57 -22.13 15.17
C SER A 173 -23.63 -23.13 15.64
N LYS A 174 -23.74 -23.31 16.96
CA LYS A 174 -24.77 -24.16 17.59
C LYS A 174 -26.19 -23.78 17.13
N ARG A 175 -26.46 -22.47 17.05
CA ARG A 175 -27.76 -21.93 16.62
C ARG A 175 -28.07 -22.27 15.16
N GLU A 176 -27.08 -22.13 14.28
CA GLU A 176 -27.25 -22.47 12.85
C GLU A 176 -27.46 -23.98 12.63
N MET A 177 -26.88 -24.84 13.48
CA MET A 177 -27.16 -26.28 13.43
C MET A 177 -28.55 -26.65 13.93
N GLU A 178 -29.07 -25.93 14.92
CA GLU A 178 -30.45 -26.10 15.40
C GLU A 178 -31.46 -25.64 14.35
N ASP A 179 -31.20 -24.49 13.72
CA ASP A 179 -32.09 -23.90 12.70
C ASP A 179 -32.17 -24.74 11.42
N ARG A 180 -31.14 -25.54 11.11
CA ARG A 180 -31.11 -26.37 9.89
C ARG A 180 -31.65 -27.79 10.05
N ASP A 181 -31.92 -28.22 11.28
CA ASP A 181 -32.41 -29.57 11.62
C ASP A 181 -31.77 -30.69 10.78
N LEU A 182 -30.44 -30.63 10.61
CA LEU A 182 -29.68 -31.53 9.74
C LEU A 182 -29.60 -32.93 10.36
N ASP A 183 -30.57 -33.77 10.05
CA ASP A 183 -30.37 -35.21 10.02
C ASP A 183 -29.70 -35.55 8.69
N PRO A 184 -28.46 -36.09 8.69
CA PRO A 184 -27.75 -36.37 7.45
C PRO A 184 -28.51 -37.47 6.70
N VAL A 185 -29.13 -37.11 5.58
CA VAL A 185 -29.58 -38.07 4.57
C VAL A 185 -28.32 -38.68 3.98
N ILE A 186 -27.94 -39.85 4.49
CA ILE A 186 -26.90 -40.69 3.88
C ILE A 186 -27.43 -41.08 2.50
N SER A 187 -26.86 -40.47 1.46
CA SER A 187 -27.06 -40.86 0.06
C SER A 187 -25.92 -41.78 -0.35
#